data_AF-A0A5B8IWH9-F1
#
_entry.id   AF-A0A5B8IWH9-F1
#
_cell.length_a   1.000
_cell.length_b   1.000
_cell.length_c   1.000
_cell.angle_alpha   90.00
_cell.angle_beta   90.00
_cell.angle_gamma   90.00
#
_symmetry.space_group_name_H-M   'P 1'
#
loop_
_entity.id
_entity.type
_entity.pdbx_description
1 polymer ?
#
loop_
_entity_poly.entity_id
_entity_poly.type
_entity_poly.pdbx_seq_one_letter_code
_entity_poly.pdbx_strand_id
1 'polypeptide(L)'
;MTREHFQCTPLHGYRIPDDSVLRRDHVRPFARRTEHYEKRYDRQTLYYDCVYLDDTQTYVFTAPRFFNLWEPFRRGLMVDDKPARKVRRQVFEKGEQIEVKATKGTLSLQFLGVEHPVSARDSLASHFDGLNALMAVSKNNRLDWIEDWARYHIAQQNVQAITIIDNGSTDYDAEEILDRLALIDGLKAANVYSAPFPYGPNDSLERGEHSPRFFQSSMFNLARRDVLAGSRAVLSVDIDEIVVCDGATSVFDLAVEKPNRMVKIHGEWAYPAPDSPLPASQGAHRWRSDPAKRCRQKWCATPNGFMSRFGFEPHRVGGKMVKLVKKTDQAHLIHCRGTSTGWKDKRFDMPKLKHDPQLDAFMDEHFPDRSQS
;
A
#
# COMPACT_ATOMS: atom_id res chain seq x y z
N MET A 1 2.78 28.62 -0.83
CA MET A 1 3.26 27.48 -1.64
C MET A 1 2.08 26.95 -2.44
N THR A 2 2.24 26.77 -3.75
CA THR A 2 1.17 26.21 -4.60
C THR A 2 0.99 24.73 -4.25
N ARG A 3 -0.23 24.34 -3.85
CA ARG A 3 -0.62 22.95 -3.52
C ARG A 3 -0.73 22.04 -4.77
N GLU A 4 0.02 22.35 -5.83
CA GLU A 4 -0.14 21.76 -7.16
C GLU A 4 0.10 20.24 -7.17
N HIS A 5 0.95 19.73 -6.29
CA HIS A 5 1.28 18.31 -6.18
C HIS A 5 0.63 17.61 -4.97
N PHE A 6 -0.42 18.20 -4.39
CA PHE A 6 -1.18 17.66 -3.28
C PHE A 6 -2.60 17.36 -3.74
N GLN A 7 -2.97 16.09 -3.83
CA GLN A 7 -4.31 15.74 -4.30
C GLN A 7 -4.87 14.46 -3.68
N CYS A 8 -6.19 14.39 -3.64
CA CYS A 8 -6.94 13.17 -3.39
C CYS A 8 -7.31 12.57 -4.76
N THR A 9 -7.05 11.28 -4.93
CA THR A 9 -7.35 10.55 -6.18
C THR A 9 -8.42 9.51 -5.91
N PRO A 10 -9.70 9.76 -6.28
CA PRO A 10 -10.72 8.73 -6.27
C PRO A 10 -10.40 7.67 -7.33
N LEU A 11 -10.55 6.40 -6.99
CA LEU A 11 -10.33 5.31 -7.94
C LEU A 11 -11.60 5.03 -8.76
N HIS A 12 -11.48 5.00 -10.09
CA HIS A 12 -12.62 4.86 -11.01
C HIS A 12 -12.85 3.42 -11.47
N GLY A 13 -12.64 2.47 -10.56
CA GLY A 13 -12.80 1.04 -10.83
C GLY A 13 -14.24 0.62 -11.12
N TYR A 14 -14.40 -0.49 -11.84
CA TYR A 14 -15.70 -1.09 -12.09
C TYR A 14 -16.00 -2.20 -11.07
N ARG A 15 -17.14 -2.09 -10.38
CA ARG A 15 -17.71 -3.15 -9.54
C ARG A 15 -18.90 -3.79 -10.24
N ILE A 16 -18.88 -5.12 -10.35
CA ILE A 16 -19.97 -5.89 -10.94
C ILE A 16 -21.22 -5.75 -10.05
N PRO A 17 -22.39 -5.41 -10.60
CA PRO A 17 -23.65 -5.22 -9.85
C PRO A 17 -24.05 -6.43 -9.02
N ASP A 18 -24.68 -6.22 -7.85
CA ASP A 18 -25.07 -7.22 -6.83
C ASP A 18 -26.03 -8.31 -7.33
N ASP A 19 -26.77 -8.06 -8.40
CA ASP A 19 -27.72 -8.96 -9.05
C ASP A 19 -27.13 -9.74 -10.24
N SER A 20 -25.92 -9.40 -10.70
CA SER A 20 -25.31 -10.09 -11.84
C SER A 20 -25.03 -11.58 -11.57
N VAL A 21 -25.39 -12.40 -12.55
CA VAL A 21 -25.12 -13.84 -12.57
C VAL A 21 -23.62 -14.19 -12.65
N LEU A 22 -22.80 -13.28 -13.19
CA LEU A 22 -21.36 -13.45 -13.28
C LEU A 22 -20.67 -12.84 -12.05
N ARG A 23 -19.80 -13.63 -11.44
CA ARG A 23 -18.99 -13.26 -10.26
C ARG A 23 -17.65 -13.93 -10.36
N ARG A 24 -16.65 -13.36 -9.66
CA ARG A 24 -15.36 -14.04 -9.52
C ARG A 24 -15.54 -15.40 -8.83
N ASP A 25 -14.87 -16.39 -9.38
CA ASP A 25 -14.75 -17.71 -8.77
C ASP A 25 -14.02 -17.61 -7.42
N HIS A 26 -14.45 -18.44 -6.48
CA HIS A 26 -13.74 -18.54 -5.20
C HIS A 26 -12.40 -19.24 -5.39
N VAL A 27 -11.37 -18.72 -4.72
CA VAL A 27 -10.05 -19.36 -4.67
C VAL A 27 -9.97 -20.54 -3.70
N ARG A 28 -11.02 -20.74 -2.89
CA ARG A 28 -11.09 -21.81 -1.90
C ARG A 28 -12.12 -22.88 -2.27
N PRO A 29 -11.86 -24.16 -1.92
CA PRO A 29 -12.87 -25.21 -2.01
C PRO A 29 -14.02 -24.92 -1.04
N PHE A 30 -15.22 -25.41 -1.37
CA PHE A 30 -16.45 -25.13 -0.60
C PHE A 30 -16.30 -25.41 0.90
N ALA A 31 -15.67 -26.53 1.27
CA ALA A 31 -15.44 -26.91 2.67
C ALA A 31 -14.61 -25.91 3.50
N ARG A 32 -13.89 -24.98 2.84
CA ARG A 32 -13.06 -23.95 3.49
C ARG A 32 -13.62 -22.53 3.35
N ARG A 33 -14.85 -22.41 2.85
CA ARG A 33 -15.54 -21.12 2.73
C ARG A 33 -16.36 -20.87 3.98
N THR A 34 -15.69 -20.38 5.03
CA THR A 34 -16.34 -19.91 6.24
C THR A 34 -17.24 -18.71 5.93
N GLU A 35 -18.20 -18.41 6.80
CA GLU A 35 -19.02 -17.19 6.69
C GLU A 35 -18.14 -15.93 6.61
N HIS A 36 -17.08 -15.88 7.42
CA HIS A 36 -16.09 -14.81 7.40
C HIS A 36 -15.40 -14.67 6.02
N TYR A 37 -15.03 -15.80 5.40
CA TYR A 37 -14.47 -15.80 4.04
C TYR A 37 -15.47 -15.27 3.02
N GLU A 38 -16.69 -15.83 3.01
CA GLU A 38 -17.74 -15.46 2.04
C GLU A 38 -18.08 -13.97 2.11
N LYS A 39 -18.21 -13.43 3.33
CA LYS A 39 -18.53 -12.01 3.56
C LYS A 39 -17.43 -11.05 3.09
N ARG A 40 -16.16 -11.45 3.16
CA ARG A 40 -15.01 -10.56 2.88
C ARG A 40 -14.32 -10.83 1.55
N TYR A 41 -14.59 -11.96 0.89
CA TYR A 41 -13.99 -12.29 -0.39
C TYR A 41 -14.50 -11.35 -1.49
N ASP A 42 -13.57 -10.72 -2.21
CA ASP A 42 -13.94 -9.83 -3.30
C ASP A 42 -14.43 -10.62 -4.51
N ARG A 43 -15.75 -10.66 -4.71
CA ARG A 43 -16.38 -11.30 -5.88
C ARG A 43 -16.75 -10.32 -7.00
N GLN A 44 -16.63 -9.03 -6.76
CA GLN A 44 -17.35 -8.01 -7.52
C GLN A 44 -16.44 -6.99 -8.17
N THR A 45 -15.31 -6.62 -7.58
CA THR A 45 -14.42 -5.65 -8.20
C THR A 45 -13.83 -6.26 -9.46
N LEU A 46 -14.12 -5.72 -10.64
CA LEU A 46 -13.54 -6.20 -11.90
C LEU A 46 -12.14 -5.65 -12.08
N TYR A 47 -11.98 -4.34 -11.90
CA TYR A 47 -10.71 -3.63 -11.81
C TYR A 47 -10.84 -2.48 -10.82
N TYR A 48 -9.73 -2.08 -10.21
CA TYR A 48 -9.68 -0.99 -9.23
C TYR A 48 -9.57 0.38 -9.89
N ASP A 49 -8.81 0.47 -10.99
CA ASP A 49 -8.59 1.73 -11.70
C ASP A 49 -7.94 1.48 -13.07
N CYS A 50 -7.95 2.51 -13.93
CA CYS A 50 -7.23 2.56 -15.20
C CYS A 50 -6.39 3.84 -15.30
N VAL A 51 -5.09 3.69 -15.51
CA VAL A 51 -4.15 4.82 -15.64
C VAL A 51 -3.60 4.87 -17.06
N TYR A 52 -3.62 6.04 -17.69
CA TYR A 52 -2.94 6.30 -18.95
C TYR A 52 -1.50 6.75 -18.71
N LEU A 53 -0.56 6.03 -19.31
CA LEU A 53 0.87 6.34 -19.32
C LEU A 53 1.21 6.99 -20.66
N ASP A 54 1.40 8.31 -20.66
CA ASP A 54 1.64 9.09 -21.87
C ASP A 54 2.96 8.73 -22.55
N ASP A 55 4.02 8.56 -21.76
CA ASP A 55 5.38 8.19 -22.18
C ASP A 55 5.45 6.93 -23.06
N THR A 56 4.54 5.99 -22.80
CA THR A 56 4.48 4.67 -23.43
C THR A 56 3.22 4.47 -24.25
N GLN A 57 2.32 5.46 -24.29
CA GLN A 57 0.99 5.42 -24.89
C GLN A 57 0.25 4.13 -24.52
N THR A 58 0.07 3.93 -23.21
CA THR A 58 -0.44 2.66 -22.67
C THR A 58 -1.46 2.91 -21.58
N TYR A 59 -2.63 2.26 -21.69
CA TYR A 59 -3.57 2.13 -20.58
C TYR A 59 -3.17 0.97 -19.69
N VAL A 60 -3.14 1.20 -18.38
CA VAL A 60 -2.81 0.19 -17.37
C VAL A 60 -3.98 0.02 -16.42
N PHE A 61 -4.70 -1.08 -16.58
CA PHE A 61 -5.71 -1.50 -15.62
C PHE A 61 -5.02 -2.23 -14.47
N THR A 62 -5.36 -1.88 -13.24
CA THR A 62 -4.96 -2.66 -12.07
C THR A 62 -6.18 -3.33 -11.46
N ALA A 63 -6.10 -4.65 -11.26
CA ALA A 63 -7.26 -5.46 -10.88
C ALA A 63 -6.90 -6.51 -9.80
N PRO A 64 -7.91 -7.09 -9.14
CA PRO A 64 -7.76 -8.39 -8.50
C PRO A 64 -7.39 -9.47 -9.52
N ARG A 65 -7.12 -10.69 -9.06
CA ARG A 65 -7.04 -11.85 -9.96
C ARG A 65 -8.34 -11.99 -10.75
N PHE A 66 -8.27 -12.02 -12.08
CA PHE A 66 -9.48 -12.05 -12.91
C PHE A 66 -10.17 -13.41 -12.88
N PHE A 67 -9.41 -14.51 -12.84
CA PHE A 67 -9.93 -15.88 -12.97
C PHE A 67 -10.91 -15.99 -14.16
N ASN A 68 -12.14 -16.45 -13.91
CA ASN A 68 -13.23 -16.55 -14.89
C ASN A 68 -13.68 -15.21 -15.49
N LEU A 69 -13.35 -14.08 -14.86
CA LEU A 69 -13.68 -12.74 -15.37
C LEU A 69 -12.73 -12.25 -16.47
N TRP A 70 -11.63 -12.97 -16.73
CA TRP A 70 -10.63 -12.54 -17.71
C TRP A 70 -11.18 -12.50 -19.14
N GLU A 71 -11.80 -13.59 -19.58
CA GLU A 71 -12.28 -13.69 -20.97
C GLU A 71 -13.42 -12.71 -21.28
N PRO A 72 -14.41 -12.50 -20.39
CA PRO A 72 -15.39 -11.42 -20.57
C PRO A 72 -14.74 -10.03 -20.63
N PHE A 73 -13.81 -9.72 -19.72
CA PHE A 73 -13.12 -8.43 -19.72
C PHE A 73 -12.32 -8.21 -21.02
N ARG A 74 -11.48 -9.17 -21.40
CA ARG A 74 -10.59 -9.07 -22.56
C ARG A 74 -11.37 -8.88 -23.87
N ARG A 75 -12.46 -9.63 -24.05
CA ARG A 75 -13.28 -9.56 -25.27
C ARG A 75 -14.14 -8.30 -25.33
N GLY A 76 -14.56 -7.81 -24.16
CA GLY A 76 -15.42 -6.64 -24.05
C GLY A 76 -14.71 -5.30 -24.11
N LEU A 77 -13.39 -5.26 -23.88
CA LEU A 77 -12.65 -4.01 -23.82
C LEU A 77 -12.49 -3.38 -25.21
N MET A 78 -12.89 -2.13 -25.33
CA MET A 78 -12.87 -1.34 -26.57
C MET A 78 -11.99 -0.09 -26.42
N VAL A 79 -11.34 0.29 -27.52
CA VAL A 79 -10.63 1.57 -27.69
C VAL A 79 -11.16 2.21 -28.97
N ASP A 80 -11.73 3.40 -28.88
CA ASP A 80 -12.37 4.12 -29.99
C ASP A 80 -13.33 3.20 -30.79
N ASP A 81 -14.28 2.61 -30.08
CA ASP A 81 -15.33 1.70 -30.60
C ASP A 81 -14.81 0.44 -31.31
N LYS A 82 -13.53 0.11 -31.15
CA LYS A 82 -12.90 -1.08 -31.71
C LYS A 82 -12.37 -2.00 -30.62
N PRO A 83 -12.43 -3.33 -30.79
CA PRO A 83 -11.87 -4.25 -29.82
C PRO A 83 -10.40 -3.94 -29.52
N ALA A 84 -10.05 -3.88 -28.24
CA ALA A 84 -8.71 -3.55 -27.79
C ALA A 84 -7.68 -4.52 -28.39
N ARG A 85 -6.63 -3.96 -28.99
CA ARG A 85 -5.51 -4.72 -29.56
C ARG A 85 -4.28 -4.56 -28.68
N LYS A 86 -3.27 -5.42 -28.89
CA LYS A 86 -1.99 -5.40 -28.15
C LYS A 86 -2.19 -5.46 -26.62
N VAL A 87 -3.17 -6.25 -26.19
CA VAL A 87 -3.48 -6.45 -24.77
C VAL A 87 -2.44 -7.40 -24.17
N ARG A 88 -1.69 -6.91 -23.19
CA ARG A 88 -0.72 -7.71 -22.42
C ARG A 88 -1.24 -7.88 -21.00
N ARG A 89 -1.32 -9.13 -20.55
CA ARG A 89 -1.74 -9.50 -19.20
C ARG A 89 -0.52 -9.87 -18.36
N GLN A 90 -0.33 -9.16 -17.27
CA GLN A 90 0.66 -9.48 -16.25
C GLN A 90 -0.05 -10.01 -14.99
N VAL A 91 0.32 -11.22 -14.58
CA VAL A 91 -0.30 -11.90 -13.44
C VAL A 91 0.66 -11.94 -12.26
N PHE A 92 0.24 -11.34 -11.15
CA PHE A 92 0.93 -11.42 -9.86
C PHE A 92 0.24 -12.45 -8.95
N GLU A 93 0.79 -12.69 -7.76
CA GLU A 93 0.24 -13.66 -6.81
C GLU A 93 -1.19 -13.30 -6.37
N LYS A 94 -1.46 -12.01 -6.15
CA LYS A 94 -2.71 -11.49 -5.57
C LYS A 94 -3.44 -10.47 -6.45
N GLY A 95 -2.89 -10.11 -7.61
CA GLY A 95 -3.46 -9.09 -8.48
C GLY A 95 -2.99 -9.26 -9.90
N GLU A 96 -3.52 -8.46 -10.81
CA GLU A 96 -3.17 -8.46 -12.22
C GLU A 96 -3.08 -7.03 -12.75
N GLN A 97 -2.20 -6.83 -13.74
CA GLN A 97 -2.14 -5.61 -14.53
C GLN A 97 -2.40 -5.94 -15.99
N ILE A 98 -3.30 -5.20 -16.61
CA ILE A 98 -3.59 -5.32 -18.04
C ILE A 98 -3.10 -4.06 -18.73
N GLU A 99 -2.17 -4.23 -19.65
CA GLU A 99 -1.61 -3.16 -20.47
C GLU A 99 -2.28 -3.19 -21.85
N VAL A 100 -2.77 -2.05 -22.30
CA VAL A 100 -3.32 -1.86 -23.65
C VAL A 100 -2.56 -0.73 -24.31
N LYS A 101 -1.71 -1.07 -25.29
CA LYS A 101 -0.92 -0.08 -26.02
C LYS A 101 -1.76 0.58 -27.11
N ALA A 102 -2.13 1.83 -26.90
CA ALA A 102 -2.91 2.65 -27.81
C ALA A 102 -2.75 4.15 -27.50
N THR A 103 -2.94 4.99 -28.51
CA THR A 103 -3.06 6.44 -28.32
C THR A 103 -4.24 6.75 -27.41
N LYS A 104 -4.16 7.87 -26.68
CA LYS A 104 -5.23 8.33 -25.81
C LYS A 104 -6.51 8.57 -26.63
N GLY A 105 -7.63 8.08 -26.13
CA GLY A 105 -8.91 7.98 -26.84
C GLY A 105 -10.00 7.49 -25.88
N THR A 106 -11.15 7.11 -26.43
CA THR A 106 -12.29 6.66 -25.63
C THR A 106 -12.15 5.20 -25.28
N LEU A 107 -12.28 4.87 -23.99
CA LEU A 107 -12.37 3.48 -23.54
C LEU A 107 -13.80 3.13 -23.14
N SER A 108 -14.25 1.97 -23.58
CA SER A 108 -15.48 1.36 -23.10
C SER A 108 -15.30 -0.14 -22.86
N LEU A 109 -16.19 -0.71 -22.06
CA LEU A 109 -16.21 -2.13 -21.73
C LEU A 109 -17.61 -2.69 -21.98
N GLN A 110 -17.72 -3.54 -22.99
CA GLN A 110 -18.88 -4.39 -23.23
C GLN A 110 -18.87 -5.56 -22.23
N PHE A 111 -19.63 -5.45 -21.14
CA PHE A 111 -19.68 -6.45 -20.08
C PHE A 111 -21.12 -6.84 -19.79
N LEU A 112 -21.41 -8.15 -19.80
CA LEU A 112 -22.77 -8.67 -19.56
C LEU A 112 -23.84 -8.08 -20.49
N GLY A 113 -23.46 -7.81 -21.74
CA GLY A 113 -24.38 -7.26 -22.75
C GLY A 113 -24.68 -5.77 -22.60
N VAL A 114 -24.00 -5.08 -21.68
CA VAL A 114 -24.11 -3.64 -21.46
C VAL A 114 -22.76 -2.99 -21.73
N GLU A 115 -22.78 -1.83 -22.36
CA GLU A 115 -21.59 -1.01 -22.54
C GLU A 115 -21.40 -0.09 -21.33
N HIS A 116 -20.20 -0.10 -20.78
CA HIS A 116 -19.80 0.76 -19.67
C HIS A 116 -18.66 1.67 -20.11
N PRO A 117 -18.74 3.00 -19.91
CA PRO A 117 -17.60 3.87 -20.12
C PRO A 117 -16.50 3.52 -19.13
N VAL A 118 -15.24 3.54 -19.58
CA VAL A 118 -14.07 3.34 -18.73
C VAL A 118 -13.34 4.67 -18.61
N SER A 119 -13.27 5.20 -17.39
CA SER A 119 -12.51 6.42 -17.11
C SER A 119 -11.04 6.05 -16.89
N ALA A 120 -10.18 6.43 -17.83
CA ALA A 120 -8.74 6.41 -17.63
C ALA A 120 -8.26 7.80 -17.21
N ARG A 121 -7.57 7.88 -16.07
CA ARG A 121 -6.92 9.11 -15.61
C ARG A 121 -5.46 9.15 -16.04
N ASP A 122 -4.89 10.35 -16.10
CA ASP A 122 -3.47 10.50 -16.34
C ASP A 122 -2.64 10.05 -15.14
N SER A 123 -1.43 9.57 -15.43
CA SER A 123 -0.45 9.22 -14.43
C SER A 123 0.02 10.45 -13.65
N LEU A 124 0.21 10.26 -12.35
CA LEU A 124 0.72 11.28 -11.42
C LEU A 124 2.23 11.16 -11.19
N ALA A 125 2.92 10.35 -11.98
CA ALA A 125 4.34 10.05 -11.81
C ALA A 125 5.23 11.31 -11.75
N SER A 126 4.89 12.35 -12.53
CA SER A 126 5.64 13.61 -12.59
C SER A 126 5.64 14.36 -11.26
N HIS A 127 4.59 14.23 -10.44
CA HIS A 127 4.50 14.91 -9.14
C HIS A 127 5.54 14.39 -8.15
N PHE A 128 6.04 13.16 -8.36
CA PHE A 128 6.94 12.44 -7.46
C PHE A 128 8.33 12.23 -8.08
N ASP A 129 8.60 12.84 -9.24
CA ASP A 129 9.82 12.57 -10.01
C ASP A 129 11.10 12.89 -9.21
N GLY A 130 11.99 11.91 -9.11
CA GLY A 130 13.23 12.01 -8.34
C GLY A 130 13.08 12.13 -6.82
N LEU A 131 11.86 12.08 -6.27
CA LEU A 131 11.62 12.24 -4.83
C LEU A 131 11.79 10.94 -4.04
N ASN A 132 12.21 11.05 -2.78
CA ASN A 132 12.11 9.96 -1.81
C ASN A 132 10.64 9.84 -1.35
N ALA A 133 10.00 8.75 -1.70
CA ALA A 133 8.56 8.55 -1.49
C ALA A 133 8.27 7.55 -0.38
N LEU A 134 7.29 7.87 0.45
CA LEU A 134 6.77 7.01 1.50
C LEU A 134 5.37 6.51 1.12
N MET A 135 5.10 5.22 1.33
CA MET A 135 3.82 4.59 0.99
C MET A 135 3.25 3.79 2.16
N ALA A 136 1.96 4.01 2.45
CA ALA A 136 1.20 3.26 3.45
C ALA A 136 -0.23 2.94 2.97
N VAL A 137 -0.85 1.91 3.57
CA VAL A 137 -2.30 1.72 3.51
C VAL A 137 -2.88 2.14 4.86
N SER A 138 -3.95 2.91 4.83
CA SER A 138 -4.67 3.34 6.02
C SER A 138 -6.13 2.89 6.00
N LYS A 139 -6.69 2.72 7.20
CA LYS A 139 -8.13 2.63 7.44
C LYS A 139 -8.38 3.04 8.89
N ASN A 140 -8.99 4.21 9.08
CA ASN A 140 -9.30 4.80 10.37
C ASN A 140 -8.06 4.99 11.28
N ASN A 141 -6.85 5.16 10.73
CA ASN A 141 -5.73 5.58 11.58
C ASN A 141 -5.99 7.01 12.05
N ARG A 142 -5.76 7.34 13.33
CA ARG A 142 -5.96 8.72 13.77
C ARG A 142 -5.06 9.69 12.97
N LEU A 143 -5.61 10.86 12.65
CA LEU A 143 -4.94 11.85 11.80
C LEU A 143 -3.63 12.37 12.42
N ASP A 144 -3.60 12.55 13.74
CA ASP A 144 -2.40 12.94 14.49
C ASP A 144 -1.29 11.88 14.37
N TRP A 145 -1.64 10.59 14.38
CA TRP A 145 -0.66 9.51 14.20
C TRP A 145 -0.09 9.45 12.79
N ILE A 146 -0.90 9.77 11.77
CA ILE A 146 -0.42 9.90 10.39
C ILE A 146 0.56 11.08 10.30
N GLU A 147 0.22 12.21 10.94
CA GLU A 147 1.06 13.39 10.95
C GLU A 147 2.41 13.16 11.65
N ASP A 148 2.40 12.53 12.84
CA ASP A 148 3.61 12.18 13.59
C ASP A 148 4.52 11.23 12.78
N TRP A 149 3.93 10.20 12.21
CA TRP A 149 4.62 9.25 11.34
C TRP A 149 5.27 9.96 10.14
N ALA A 150 4.55 10.87 9.48
CA ALA A 150 5.06 11.62 8.35
C ALA A 150 6.21 12.54 8.75
N ARG A 151 6.04 13.35 9.81
CA ARG A 151 7.08 14.27 10.31
C ARG A 151 8.37 13.55 10.69
N TYR A 152 8.26 12.43 11.40
CA TYR A 152 9.41 11.61 11.74
C TYR A 152 10.18 11.17 10.50
N HIS A 153 9.51 10.60 9.50
CA HIS A 153 10.20 10.11 8.30
C HIS A 153 10.72 11.24 7.40
N ILE A 154 10.09 12.42 7.40
CA ILE A 154 10.64 13.61 6.73
C ILE A 154 11.95 14.03 7.41
N ALA A 155 11.95 14.16 8.74
CA ALA A 155 13.12 14.61 9.50
C ALA A 155 14.27 13.59 9.46
N GLN A 156 13.98 12.30 9.68
CA GLN A 156 15.01 11.27 9.87
C GLN A 156 15.38 10.52 8.59
N GLN A 157 14.50 10.49 7.60
CA GLN A 157 14.70 9.72 6.36
C GLN A 157 14.68 10.60 5.10
N ASN A 158 14.55 11.92 5.24
CA ASN A 158 14.44 12.85 4.12
C ASN A 158 13.33 12.43 3.13
N VAL A 159 12.17 12.05 3.67
CA VAL A 159 10.96 11.84 2.87
C VAL A 159 10.53 13.17 2.27
N GLN A 160 10.20 13.15 0.98
CA GLN A 160 9.82 14.34 0.21
C GLN A 160 8.45 14.20 -0.43
N ALA A 161 7.95 12.97 -0.56
CA ALA A 161 6.62 12.70 -1.08
C ALA A 161 5.95 11.57 -0.29
N ILE A 162 4.63 11.66 -0.11
CA ILE A 162 3.85 10.66 0.62
C ILE A 162 2.67 10.23 -0.23
N THR A 163 2.48 8.92 -0.39
CA THR A 163 1.22 8.38 -0.87
C THR A 163 0.55 7.48 0.16
N ILE A 164 -0.72 7.76 0.44
CA ILE A 164 -1.55 6.94 1.34
C ILE A 164 -2.66 6.34 0.51
N ILE A 165 -2.87 5.04 0.66
CA ILE A 165 -4.04 4.35 0.13
C ILE A 165 -5.05 4.25 1.27
N ASP A 166 -6.07 5.10 1.25
CA ASP A 166 -7.17 5.02 2.20
C ASP A 166 -8.15 3.93 1.79
N ASN A 167 -8.26 2.87 2.59
CA ASN A 167 -9.15 1.73 2.31
C ASN A 167 -10.56 1.96 2.85
N GLY A 168 -11.14 3.11 2.49
CA GLY A 168 -12.47 3.54 2.90
C GLY A 168 -12.52 3.74 4.41
N SER A 169 -11.80 4.73 4.89
CA SER A 169 -12.00 5.24 6.24
C SER A 169 -13.42 5.77 6.42
N THR A 170 -13.90 5.73 7.65
CA THR A 170 -15.25 6.14 8.05
C THR A 170 -15.25 7.23 9.10
N ASP A 171 -14.10 7.46 9.72
CA ASP A 171 -13.95 8.40 10.83
C ASP A 171 -13.63 9.83 10.33
N TYR A 172 -13.22 9.94 9.06
CA TYR A 172 -12.85 11.14 8.33
C TYR A 172 -12.84 10.83 6.83
N ASP A 173 -12.79 11.86 6.00
CA ASP A 173 -12.62 11.74 4.55
C ASP A 173 -11.14 11.73 4.14
N ALA A 174 -10.84 11.21 2.94
CA ALA A 174 -9.47 11.10 2.42
C ALA A 174 -8.78 12.48 2.26
N GLU A 175 -9.58 13.51 2.01
CA GLU A 175 -9.18 14.91 1.93
C GLU A 175 -8.62 15.42 3.27
N GLU A 176 -9.14 14.95 4.41
CA GLU A 176 -8.64 15.34 5.72
C GLU A 176 -7.24 14.77 6.00
N ILE A 177 -6.93 13.57 5.49
CA ILE A 177 -5.55 13.06 5.49
C ILE A 177 -4.65 14.00 4.68
N LEU A 178 -5.08 14.38 3.47
CA LEU A 178 -4.30 15.23 2.59
C LEU A 178 -4.05 16.61 3.21
N ASP A 179 -5.06 17.21 3.83
CA ASP A 179 -4.95 18.50 4.50
C ASP A 179 -3.94 18.44 5.65
N ARG A 180 -3.91 17.36 6.44
CA ARG A 180 -2.88 17.16 7.49
C ARG A 180 -1.49 17.09 6.90
N LEU A 181 -1.30 16.33 5.82
CA LEU A 181 0.00 16.22 5.14
C LEU A 181 0.45 17.57 4.55
N ALA A 182 -0.49 18.37 4.03
CA ALA A 182 -0.19 19.68 3.45
C ALA A 182 0.28 20.72 4.48
N LEU A 183 0.11 20.47 5.77
CA LEU A 183 0.59 21.33 6.87
C LEU A 183 2.00 20.97 7.35
N ILE A 184 2.63 19.94 6.77
CA ILE A 184 3.94 19.47 7.20
C ILE A 184 5.04 20.11 6.35
N ASP A 185 5.88 20.93 6.99
CA ASP A 185 7.05 21.51 6.36
C ASP A 185 8.01 20.44 5.82
N GLY A 186 8.57 20.70 4.64
CA GLY A 186 9.52 19.80 3.97
C GLY A 186 8.87 18.78 3.03
N LEU A 187 7.56 18.55 3.11
CA LEU A 187 6.84 17.69 2.17
C LEU A 187 6.57 18.43 0.85
N LYS A 188 6.96 17.84 -0.28
CA LYS A 188 6.88 18.47 -1.61
C LYS A 188 5.68 18.00 -2.43
N ALA A 189 5.21 16.78 -2.18
CA ALA A 189 4.08 16.19 -2.89
C ALA A 189 3.34 15.20 -1.99
N ALA A 190 2.02 15.08 -2.19
CA ALA A 190 1.22 14.08 -1.52
C ALA A 190 0.07 13.60 -2.41
N ASN A 191 -0.20 12.29 -2.34
CA ASN A 191 -1.38 11.71 -2.99
C ASN A 191 -2.10 10.75 -2.04
N VAL A 192 -3.38 11.01 -1.79
CA VAL A 192 -4.24 10.08 -1.05
C VAL A 192 -5.18 9.39 -2.04
N TYR A 193 -5.05 8.08 -2.22
CA TYR A 193 -6.04 7.32 -2.99
C TYR A 193 -7.25 7.02 -2.11
N SER A 194 -8.45 7.39 -2.57
CA SER A 194 -9.69 6.89 -1.97
C SER A 194 -10.04 5.54 -2.61
N ALA A 195 -9.86 4.46 -1.83
CA ALA A 195 -9.95 3.08 -2.32
C ALA A 195 -10.89 2.21 -1.46
N PRO A 196 -12.21 2.48 -1.45
CA PRO A 196 -13.22 1.77 -0.64
C PRO A 196 -13.58 0.38 -1.20
N PHE A 197 -12.58 -0.46 -1.45
CA PHE A 197 -12.74 -1.82 -1.96
C PHE A 197 -12.56 -2.89 -0.88
N PRO A 198 -13.12 -4.10 -1.06
CA PRO A 198 -12.93 -5.18 -0.10
C PRO A 198 -11.45 -5.56 0.07
N TYR A 199 -10.96 -5.50 1.30
CA TYR A 199 -9.58 -5.88 1.61
C TYR A 199 -9.29 -7.38 1.34
N GLY A 200 -10.31 -8.22 1.53
CA GLY A 200 -10.21 -9.68 1.52
C GLY A 200 -10.17 -10.28 2.94
N PRO A 201 -10.44 -11.59 3.06
CA PRO A 201 -10.47 -12.28 4.34
C PRO A 201 -9.07 -12.54 4.91
N ASN A 202 -8.97 -12.58 6.23
CA ASN A 202 -7.71 -12.76 6.97
C ASN A 202 -7.37 -14.22 7.31
N ASP A 203 -8.18 -15.22 6.91
CA ASP A 203 -7.98 -16.61 7.34
C ASP A 203 -6.65 -17.22 6.86
N SER A 204 -6.23 -18.30 7.52
CA SER A 204 -5.04 -19.05 7.16
C SER A 204 -5.11 -19.64 5.75
N LEU A 205 -3.96 -19.64 5.07
CA LEU A 205 -3.80 -20.28 3.77
C LEU A 205 -3.31 -21.71 3.96
N GLU A 206 -3.93 -22.65 3.27
CA GLU A 206 -3.41 -24.01 3.15
C GLU A 206 -2.50 -24.16 1.92
N ARG A 207 -1.73 -25.24 1.90
CA ARG A 207 -0.79 -25.51 0.81
C ARG A 207 -1.54 -25.64 -0.52
N GLY A 208 -1.14 -24.84 -1.51
CA GLY A 208 -1.72 -24.85 -2.85
C GLY A 208 -2.86 -23.85 -3.05
N GLU A 209 -3.35 -23.19 -1.99
CA GLU A 209 -4.37 -22.16 -2.13
C GLU A 209 -3.83 -20.84 -2.65
N HIS A 210 -4.62 -20.17 -3.47
CA HIS A 210 -4.39 -18.77 -3.82
C HIS A 210 -4.83 -17.85 -2.68
N SER A 211 -4.06 -16.81 -2.41
CA SER A 211 -4.44 -15.84 -1.39
C SER A 211 -5.66 -15.03 -1.84
N PRO A 212 -6.72 -14.94 -1.02
CA PRO A 212 -7.93 -14.16 -1.34
C PRO A 212 -7.78 -12.65 -1.02
N ARG A 213 -6.60 -12.20 -0.59
CA ARG A 213 -6.32 -10.81 -0.20
C ARG A 213 -5.76 -10.03 -1.38
N PHE A 214 -6.63 -9.63 -2.30
CA PHE A 214 -6.22 -9.00 -3.53
C PHE A 214 -5.81 -7.54 -3.35
N PHE A 215 -6.56 -6.81 -2.51
CA PHE A 215 -6.50 -5.36 -2.37
C PHE A 215 -5.08 -4.80 -2.22
N GLN A 216 -4.38 -5.14 -1.14
CA GLN A 216 -3.15 -4.46 -0.75
C GLN A 216 -2.05 -4.56 -1.83
N SER A 217 -1.87 -5.75 -2.42
CA SER A 217 -0.87 -5.96 -3.47
C SER A 217 -1.25 -5.24 -4.76
N SER A 218 -2.53 -5.26 -5.14
CA SER A 218 -3.01 -4.51 -6.31
C SER A 218 -2.80 -3.01 -6.11
N MET A 219 -3.13 -2.44 -4.94
CA MET A 219 -2.93 -1.01 -4.67
C MET A 219 -1.46 -0.60 -4.71
N PHE A 220 -0.57 -1.45 -4.18
CA PHE A 220 0.87 -1.20 -4.26
C PHE A 220 1.38 -1.17 -5.71
N ASN A 221 0.84 -2.04 -6.56
CA ASN A 221 1.24 -2.09 -7.97
C ASN A 221 0.57 -1.02 -8.83
N LEU A 222 -0.61 -0.55 -8.44
CA LEU A 222 -1.23 0.65 -8.99
C LEU A 222 -0.31 1.86 -8.70
N ALA A 223 -0.01 2.12 -7.43
CA ALA A 223 0.86 3.23 -7.04
C ALA A 223 2.25 3.14 -7.73
N ARG A 224 2.84 1.94 -7.81
CA ARG A 224 4.11 1.69 -8.52
C ARG A 224 4.12 2.14 -9.97
N ARG A 225 3.00 1.99 -10.68
CA ARG A 225 2.88 2.33 -12.12
C ARG A 225 2.34 3.74 -12.35
N ASP A 226 1.90 4.39 -11.29
CA ASP A 226 1.28 5.70 -11.30
C ASP A 226 2.16 6.67 -10.51
N VAL A 227 1.72 7.14 -9.33
CA VAL A 227 2.37 8.20 -8.58
C VAL A 227 3.82 7.86 -8.20
N LEU A 228 4.15 6.60 -7.93
CA LEU A 228 5.49 6.21 -7.51
C LEU A 228 6.45 5.91 -8.68
N ALA A 229 5.99 5.95 -9.94
CA ALA A 229 6.82 5.53 -11.06
C ALA A 229 8.07 6.41 -11.26
N GLY A 230 7.95 7.72 -10.99
CA GLY A 230 9.04 8.69 -11.07
C GLY A 230 9.91 8.79 -9.82
N SER A 231 9.51 8.19 -8.69
CA SER A 231 10.24 8.35 -7.42
C SER A 231 11.68 7.83 -7.51
N ARG A 232 12.61 8.52 -6.83
CA ARG A 232 13.99 8.05 -6.67
C ARG A 232 14.02 6.69 -5.97
N ALA A 233 13.31 6.59 -4.86
CA ALA A 233 13.12 5.35 -4.12
C ALA A 233 11.84 5.43 -3.29
N VAL A 234 11.28 4.26 -2.96
CA VAL A 234 10.01 4.10 -2.24
C VAL A 234 10.26 3.31 -0.97
N LEU A 235 9.89 3.89 0.18
CA LEU A 235 9.80 3.20 1.46
C LEU A 235 8.35 2.78 1.68
N SER A 236 8.12 1.48 1.88
CA SER A 236 6.80 0.95 2.23
C SER A 236 6.79 0.53 3.70
N VAL A 237 6.10 1.31 4.53
CA VAL A 237 5.90 1.05 5.96
C VAL A 237 4.50 1.46 6.38
N ASP A 238 3.93 0.75 7.35
CA ASP A 238 2.59 1.06 7.88
C ASP A 238 2.68 2.26 8.84
N ILE A 239 1.55 2.91 9.14
CA ILE A 239 1.51 4.10 10.03
C ILE A 239 2.00 3.78 11.46
N ASP A 240 1.92 2.52 11.88
CA ASP A 240 2.39 1.99 13.16
C ASP A 240 3.85 1.50 13.11
N GLU A 241 4.59 1.79 12.05
CA GLU A 241 5.94 1.32 11.83
C GLU A 241 6.91 2.49 11.62
N ILE A 242 8.04 2.44 12.33
CA ILE A 242 9.08 3.47 12.33
C ILE A 242 10.38 2.85 11.82
N VAL A 243 11.00 3.47 10.82
CA VAL A 243 12.33 3.07 10.34
C VAL A 243 13.40 3.93 10.97
N VAL A 244 14.37 3.27 11.56
CA VAL A 244 15.56 3.89 12.15
C VAL A 244 16.76 3.43 11.36
N CYS A 245 17.64 4.37 10.97
CA CYS A 245 18.89 4.08 10.31
C CYS A 245 20.07 4.37 11.23
N ASP A 246 21.16 3.65 11.04
CA ASP A 246 22.38 3.89 11.80
C ASP A 246 23.10 5.11 11.19
N GLY A 247 23.34 6.14 12.00
CA GLY A 247 24.00 7.37 11.58
C GLY A 247 23.11 8.27 10.71
N ALA A 248 23.74 9.09 9.86
CA ALA A 248 23.05 10.12 9.08
C ALA A 248 22.51 9.65 7.72
N THR A 249 22.72 8.38 7.34
CA THR A 249 22.33 7.86 6.03
C THR A 249 20.86 7.47 6.03
N SER A 250 20.08 7.99 5.07
CA SER A 250 18.67 7.60 4.93
C SER A 250 18.52 6.19 4.36
N VAL A 251 17.41 5.53 4.67
CA VAL A 251 17.09 4.21 4.10
C VAL A 251 16.96 4.23 2.57
N PHE A 252 16.65 5.39 1.99
CA PHE A 252 16.60 5.60 0.55
C PHE A 252 18.01 5.55 -0.07
N ASP A 253 18.99 6.19 0.58
CA ASP A 253 20.39 6.14 0.14
C ASP A 253 20.91 4.71 0.21
N LEU A 254 20.64 4.02 1.33
CA LEU A 254 20.95 2.60 1.48
C LEU A 254 20.33 1.76 0.37
N ALA A 255 19.09 2.03 -0.06
CA ALA A 255 18.44 1.31 -1.15
C ALA A 255 19.11 1.58 -2.50
N VAL A 256 19.36 2.86 -2.82
CA VAL A 256 19.90 3.30 -4.12
C VAL A 256 21.34 2.81 -4.31
N GLU A 257 22.16 2.73 -3.26
CA GLU A 257 23.55 2.27 -3.36
C GLU A 257 23.70 0.77 -3.63
N LYS A 258 22.68 -0.04 -3.31
CA LYS A 258 22.77 -1.50 -3.51
C LYS A 258 22.63 -1.87 -4.99
N PRO A 259 23.34 -2.89 -5.49
CA PRO A 259 23.21 -3.35 -6.88
C PRO A 259 21.79 -3.77 -7.28
N ASN A 260 21.05 -4.38 -6.36
CA ASN A 260 19.65 -4.78 -6.53
C ASN A 260 18.65 -3.63 -6.27
N ARG A 261 19.14 -2.42 -5.95
CA ARG A 261 18.39 -1.19 -5.71
C ARG A 261 17.27 -1.35 -4.67
N MET A 262 17.53 -2.14 -3.62
CA MET A 262 16.56 -2.51 -2.59
C MET A 262 17.25 -2.90 -1.28
N VAL A 263 16.65 -2.50 -0.17
CA VAL A 263 16.96 -2.97 1.19
C VAL A 263 15.75 -3.64 1.85
N LYS A 264 16.03 -4.67 2.66
CA LYS A 264 15.05 -5.31 3.55
C LYS A 264 15.34 -4.89 4.98
N ILE A 265 14.31 -4.36 5.63
CA ILE A 265 14.37 -3.78 6.97
C ILE A 265 13.67 -4.74 7.92
N HIS A 266 14.41 -5.27 8.88
CA HIS A 266 13.85 -6.13 9.92
C HIS A 266 13.58 -5.33 11.19
N GLY A 267 12.69 -5.85 12.03
CA GLY A 267 12.32 -5.15 13.24
C GLY A 267 11.77 -6.03 14.32
N GLU A 268 11.43 -5.35 15.39
CA GLU A 268 10.85 -5.92 16.60
C GLU A 268 9.59 -5.15 16.99
N TRP A 269 8.72 -5.83 17.73
CA TRP A 269 7.55 -5.19 18.31
C TRP A 269 7.95 -4.34 19.50
N ALA A 270 7.51 -3.08 19.48
CA ALA A 270 7.44 -2.22 20.65
C ALA A 270 6.00 -2.17 21.17
N TYR A 271 5.85 -1.89 22.45
CA TYR A 271 4.59 -1.97 23.19
C TYR A 271 4.45 -0.73 24.07
N PRO A 272 3.23 -0.24 24.30
CA PRO A 272 3.00 0.70 25.38
C PRO A 272 3.12 0.02 26.75
N ALA A 273 3.05 0.79 27.83
CA ALA A 273 3.05 0.20 29.17
C ALA A 273 1.84 -0.74 29.35
N PRO A 274 1.94 -1.80 30.19
CA PRO A 274 0.86 -2.79 30.36
C PRO A 274 -0.52 -2.20 30.71
N ASP A 275 -0.54 -1.05 31.39
CA ASP A 275 -1.70 -0.33 31.88
C ASP A 275 -2.10 0.86 30.99
N SER A 276 -1.40 1.10 29.87
CA SER A 276 -1.71 2.19 28.96
C SER A 276 -3.06 1.97 28.26
N PRO A 277 -3.85 3.05 28.05
CA PRO A 277 -5.06 2.96 27.24
C PRO A 277 -4.69 2.57 25.80
N LEU A 278 -5.47 1.64 25.24
CA LEU A 278 -5.36 1.22 23.84
C LEU A 278 -6.60 1.69 23.07
N PRO A 279 -6.46 2.13 21.81
CA PRO A 279 -5.22 2.15 21.03
C PRO A 279 -4.31 3.36 21.39
N ALA A 280 -3.00 3.20 21.24
CA ALA A 280 -1.99 4.18 21.71
C ALA A 280 -1.17 4.79 20.57
N SER A 281 -0.72 6.03 20.74
CA SER A 281 0.17 6.73 19.80
C SER A 281 1.55 6.07 19.73
N GLN A 282 2.31 6.37 18.67
CA GLN A 282 3.66 5.85 18.49
C GLN A 282 4.56 6.15 19.70
N GLY A 283 4.53 7.39 20.22
CA GLY A 283 5.36 7.83 21.35
C GLY A 283 5.12 7.09 22.68
N ALA A 284 4.02 6.35 22.82
CA ALA A 284 3.76 5.53 24.00
C ALA A 284 4.58 4.22 24.03
N HIS A 285 5.18 3.81 22.90
CA HIS A 285 5.73 2.46 22.72
C HIS A 285 7.15 2.29 23.27
N ARG A 286 7.26 2.29 24.60
CA ARG A 286 8.52 2.33 25.38
C ARG A 286 8.94 0.97 25.96
N TRP A 287 8.20 -0.10 25.63
CA TRP A 287 8.40 -1.43 26.18
C TRP A 287 8.69 -2.46 25.09
N ARG A 288 9.45 -3.51 25.41
CA ARG A 288 9.63 -4.70 24.55
C ARG A 288 9.10 -5.95 25.21
N SER A 289 8.78 -6.95 24.39
CA SER A 289 8.51 -8.29 24.91
C SER A 289 9.77 -8.97 25.44
N ASP A 290 9.62 -9.85 26.41
CA ASP A 290 10.68 -10.70 26.95
C ASP A 290 10.35 -12.20 26.72
N PRO A 291 11.01 -12.89 25.78
CA PRO A 291 12.07 -12.39 24.89
C PRO A 291 11.56 -11.46 23.77
N ALA A 292 12.48 -10.69 23.17
CA ALA A 292 12.15 -9.76 22.10
C ALA A 292 11.53 -10.49 20.89
N LYS A 293 10.36 -10.01 20.46
CA LYS A 293 9.59 -10.63 19.39
C LYS A 293 9.80 -9.87 18.08
N ARG A 294 10.29 -10.57 17.06
CA ARG A 294 10.44 -10.03 15.70
C ARG A 294 9.08 -9.70 15.07
N CYS A 295 9.03 -8.62 14.32
CA CYS A 295 7.91 -8.27 13.45
C CYS A 295 8.18 -8.72 12.01
N ARG A 296 7.21 -8.46 11.11
CA ARG A 296 7.40 -8.75 9.69
C ARG A 296 8.27 -7.67 9.09
N GLN A 297 9.19 -8.07 8.21
CA GLN A 297 10.08 -7.13 7.52
C GLN A 297 9.31 -6.13 6.65
N LYS A 298 9.94 -4.99 6.39
CA LYS A 298 9.56 -3.97 5.42
C LYS A 298 10.70 -3.72 4.44
N TRP A 299 10.51 -2.78 3.51
CA TRP A 299 11.47 -2.57 2.43
C TRP A 299 11.50 -1.13 1.94
N CYS A 300 12.69 -0.74 1.45
CA CYS A 300 12.87 0.43 0.60
C CYS A 300 13.46 -0.04 -0.74
N ALA A 301 12.95 0.45 -1.87
CA ALA A 301 13.37 0.03 -3.21
C ALA A 301 13.13 1.11 -4.27
N THR A 302 13.91 1.09 -5.36
CA THR A 302 13.64 1.97 -6.50
C THR A 302 12.48 1.41 -7.34
N PRO A 303 11.50 2.22 -7.79
CA PRO A 303 10.33 1.74 -8.52
C PRO A 303 10.69 1.17 -9.91
N ASN A 304 11.80 1.63 -10.48
CA ASN A 304 12.32 1.21 -11.79
C ASN A 304 13.43 0.17 -11.70
N GLY A 305 13.78 -0.30 -10.49
CA GLY A 305 14.76 -1.36 -10.28
C GLY A 305 14.30 -2.70 -10.88
N PHE A 306 15.26 -3.57 -11.19
CA PHE A 306 14.98 -4.90 -11.76
C PHE A 306 13.97 -5.70 -10.92
N MET A 307 14.12 -5.67 -9.59
CA MET A 307 13.22 -6.37 -8.66
C MET A 307 11.79 -5.83 -8.72
N SER A 308 11.62 -4.53 -8.96
CA SER A 308 10.31 -3.86 -9.00
C SER A 308 9.47 -4.29 -10.20
N ARG A 309 10.08 -4.86 -11.25
CA ARG A 309 9.38 -5.45 -12.41
C ARG A 309 8.48 -6.63 -12.04
N PHE A 310 8.77 -7.31 -10.93
CA PHE A 310 7.98 -8.45 -10.43
C PHE A 310 6.92 -8.02 -9.41
N GLY A 311 6.74 -6.72 -9.23
CA GLY A 311 5.69 -6.12 -8.43
C GLY A 311 6.08 -5.85 -6.98
N PHE A 312 5.27 -4.98 -6.36
CA PHE A 312 5.34 -4.62 -4.96
C PHE A 312 4.35 -5.46 -4.13
N GLU A 313 4.79 -5.86 -2.94
CA GLU A 313 3.99 -6.57 -1.95
C GLU A 313 4.25 -5.96 -0.56
N PRO A 314 3.35 -6.16 0.42
CA PRO A 314 3.44 -5.52 1.74
C PRO A 314 4.76 -5.71 2.49
N HIS A 315 5.46 -6.83 2.25
CA HIS A 315 6.70 -7.19 2.94
C HIS A 315 7.84 -7.59 2.00
N ARG A 316 7.68 -7.40 0.68
CA ARG A 316 8.69 -7.79 -0.32
C ARG A 316 8.53 -7.05 -1.64
N VAL A 317 9.64 -6.92 -2.37
CA VAL A 317 9.68 -6.53 -3.78
C VAL A 317 10.40 -7.65 -4.54
N GLY A 318 9.97 -7.97 -5.76
CA GLY A 318 10.68 -8.97 -6.58
C GLY A 318 10.14 -10.41 -6.51
N GLY A 319 8.93 -10.62 -5.98
CA GLY A 319 8.34 -11.95 -5.88
C GLY A 319 9.24 -12.95 -5.14
N LYS A 320 9.51 -14.12 -5.74
CA LYS A 320 10.36 -15.17 -5.14
C LYS A 320 11.84 -14.79 -5.09
N MET A 321 12.33 -13.90 -5.96
CA MET A 321 13.75 -13.53 -6.02
C MET A 321 14.18 -12.67 -4.82
N VAL A 322 13.24 -12.12 -4.06
CA VAL A 322 13.53 -11.38 -2.81
C VAL A 322 14.32 -12.22 -1.80
N LYS A 323 14.27 -13.55 -1.91
CA LYS A 323 15.05 -14.48 -1.08
C LYS A 323 16.55 -14.34 -1.29
N LEU A 324 16.99 -13.86 -2.45
CA LEU A 324 18.40 -13.65 -2.79
C LEU A 324 18.95 -12.32 -2.24
N VAL A 325 18.06 -11.39 -1.89
CA VAL A 325 18.44 -10.11 -1.30
C VAL A 325 18.85 -10.34 0.15
N LYS A 326 20.03 -9.87 0.56
CA LYS A 326 20.44 -9.93 1.97
C LYS A 326 19.69 -8.86 2.78
N LYS A 327 19.50 -9.13 4.07
CA LYS A 327 19.01 -8.11 5.00
C LYS A 327 20.08 -7.02 5.18
N THR A 328 19.63 -5.79 5.47
CA THR A 328 20.55 -4.77 5.98
C THR A 328 20.60 -4.86 7.50
N ASP A 329 21.76 -4.58 8.07
CA ASP A 329 21.92 -4.38 9.51
C ASP A 329 22.07 -2.88 9.85
N GLN A 330 22.05 -1.99 8.84
CA GLN A 330 22.18 -0.52 8.98
C GLN A 330 20.82 0.20 9.12
N ALA A 331 19.73 -0.56 9.15
CA ALA A 331 18.39 -0.03 9.34
C ALA A 331 17.53 -1.06 10.07
N HIS A 332 16.74 -0.59 11.03
CA HIS A 332 15.84 -1.42 11.81
C HIS A 332 14.44 -0.81 11.89
N LEU A 333 13.46 -1.67 12.13
CA LEU A 333 12.05 -1.32 12.20
C LEU A 333 11.56 -1.45 13.65
N ILE A 334 10.90 -0.41 14.15
CA ILE A 334 10.13 -0.44 15.38
C ILE A 334 8.66 -0.57 15.00
N HIS A 335 8.01 -1.67 15.38
CA HIS A 335 6.59 -1.89 15.10
C HIS A 335 5.76 -1.61 16.36
N CYS A 336 5.07 -0.47 16.38
CA CYS A 336 4.25 0.00 17.48
C CYS A 336 2.95 -0.82 17.62
N ARG A 337 2.93 -1.79 18.53
CA ARG A 337 1.77 -2.64 18.73
C ARG A 337 0.64 -1.92 19.47
N GLY A 338 -0.47 -1.76 18.77
CA GLY A 338 -1.67 -1.13 19.35
C GLY A 338 -1.93 0.26 18.79
N THR A 339 -1.05 0.77 17.93
CA THR A 339 -1.27 1.96 17.08
C THR A 339 -2.15 1.60 15.88
N SER A 340 -3.38 1.15 16.13
CA SER A 340 -4.37 0.91 15.09
C SER A 340 -5.76 0.79 15.70
N THR A 341 -6.80 0.99 14.90
CA THR A 341 -8.20 0.76 15.29
C THR A 341 -8.59 -0.71 15.43
N GLY A 342 -7.62 -1.65 15.40
CA GLY A 342 -7.90 -3.04 15.75
C GLY A 342 -8.57 -3.87 14.65
N TRP A 343 -8.56 -3.46 13.38
CA TRP A 343 -9.11 -4.26 12.25
C TRP A 343 -8.46 -5.65 12.03
N LYS A 344 -7.51 -6.05 12.89
CA LYS A 344 -6.97 -7.40 13.02
C LYS A 344 -7.12 -7.83 14.49
N ASP A 345 -7.88 -8.90 14.75
CA ASP A 345 -8.45 -9.28 16.06
C ASP A 345 -7.47 -9.55 17.22
N LYS A 346 -6.14 -9.51 17.00
CA LYS A 346 -5.11 -9.80 18.03
C LYS A 346 -4.17 -8.63 18.33
N ARG A 347 -4.54 -7.40 17.94
CA ARG A 347 -3.65 -6.24 18.07
C ARG A 347 -3.38 -5.86 19.53
N PHE A 348 -4.31 -6.16 20.45
CA PHE A 348 -4.28 -5.70 21.84
C PHE A 348 -3.77 -6.75 22.85
N ASP A 349 -3.43 -7.97 22.42
CA ASP A 349 -2.85 -8.98 23.32
C ASP A 349 -1.42 -8.62 23.73
N MET A 350 -1.20 -8.36 25.02
CA MET A 350 0.11 -7.97 25.57
C MET A 350 0.89 -9.20 26.08
N PRO A 351 2.12 -9.45 25.62
CA PRO A 351 2.99 -10.48 26.17
C PRO A 351 3.60 -10.02 27.51
N LYS A 352 4.50 -10.83 28.09
CA LYS A 352 5.38 -10.35 29.17
C LYS A 352 6.25 -9.22 28.63
N LEU A 353 6.21 -8.06 29.28
CA LEU A 353 6.93 -6.86 28.86
C LEU A 353 8.07 -6.50 29.81
N LYS A 354 9.09 -5.86 29.26
CA LYS A 354 10.19 -5.21 29.98
C LYS A 354 10.37 -3.79 29.44
N HIS A 355 10.56 -2.84 30.35
CA HIS A 355 10.83 -1.45 29.99
C HIS A 355 12.15 -1.36 29.21
N ASP A 356 12.17 -0.54 28.16
CA ASP A 356 13.35 -0.34 27.32
C ASP A 356 13.76 1.15 27.35
N PRO A 357 14.78 1.51 28.16
CA PRO A 357 15.27 2.89 28.25
C PRO A 357 15.76 3.48 26.93
N GLN A 358 16.16 2.66 25.95
CA GLN A 358 16.56 3.16 24.64
C GLN A 358 15.34 3.56 23.81
N LEU A 359 14.25 2.79 23.87
CA LEU A 359 12.99 3.19 23.27
C LEU A 359 12.41 4.42 23.97
N ASP A 360 12.57 4.52 25.28
CA ASP A 360 12.14 5.68 26.08
C ASP A 360 12.76 6.99 25.54
N ALA A 361 14.09 7.05 25.51
CA ALA A 361 14.82 8.20 24.97
C ALA A 361 14.48 8.48 23.50
N PHE A 362 14.35 7.42 22.68
CA PHE A 362 13.99 7.56 21.27
C PHE A 362 12.59 8.17 21.07
N MET A 363 11.60 7.72 21.86
CA MET A 363 10.24 8.23 21.75
C MET A 363 10.13 9.67 22.28
N ASP A 364 10.88 10.05 23.32
CA ASP A 364 10.95 11.43 23.80
C ASP A 364 11.53 12.39 22.76
N GLU A 365 12.59 11.97 22.07
CA GLU A 365 13.25 12.80 21.06
C GLU A 365 12.37 13.04 19.83
N HIS A 366 11.61 12.02 19.41
CA HIS A 366 11.01 11.99 18.08
C HIS A 366 9.47 12.03 18.06
N PHE A 367 8.82 11.68 19.16
CA PHE A 367 7.36 11.62 19.28
C PHE A 367 6.87 12.28 20.58
N PRO A 368 7.15 13.57 20.80
CA PRO A 368 6.74 14.27 22.01
C PRO A 368 5.21 14.34 22.12
N ASP A 369 4.71 14.32 23.36
CA ASP A 369 3.28 14.32 23.65
C ASP A 369 2.63 15.65 23.22
N ARG A 370 1.72 15.60 22.25
CA ARG A 370 1.02 16.77 21.71
C ARG A 370 -0.23 17.16 22.47
N SER A 371 -0.52 16.52 23.59
CA SER A 371 -1.63 16.92 24.49
C SER A 371 -1.46 18.33 25.10
N GLN A 372 -0.37 19.04 24.80
CA GLN A 372 -0.08 20.39 25.29
C GLN A 372 0.13 21.48 24.21
N SER A 373 -0.12 21.20 22.93
CA SER A 373 0.08 22.18 21.83
C SER A 373 -1.22 22.69 21.21
#